data_AF-A0A2H1V9M6-F1
#
_entry.id   AF-A0A2H1V9M6-F1
#
_cell.length_a   1.000
_cell.length_b   1.000
_cell.length_c   1.000
_cell.angle_alpha   90.00
_cell.angle_beta   90.00
_cell.angle_gamma   90.00
#
_symmetry.space_group_name_H-M   'P 1'
#
loop_
_entity.id
_entity.type
_entity.pdbx_description
1 polymer ?
#
loop_
_entity_poly.entity_id
_entity_poly.type
_entity_poly.pdbx_seq_one_letter_code
_entity_poly.pdbx_strand_id
1 'polypeptide(L)'
;VFDMVREKNPSGFKKLRIINGDITEPGLGISEEDVKLLQKECNIIFHSAACVRFDQKLKDAVNMNTSGTLRMLTLAESMQNLEVFVHLSTAYCRCDLDVLEEKVYAAVHKPRKIMDIVEWMDNDTLDHLEPKIIESEPNTYSYTKAITEDLVNEYSGKFPIAIARPSIVTAAWKEPIPGWVDNLNGPTGIVIGSGKGVIRTMHCEPSYKADAISVDVVANACILIAYVTGLDKPKETQVYNLTLSGVISLTWQEIIKLGEKWVNEYPYTMALWYPGGSIKSYNFTHQIDKFFSHLVPAYLVDALLFLLGKKTFMINLQKRISHGLNVLQYYTTKEWHFRNNNYKALRTRVSPEDNEEFYTDASTLNPDEYLKNYVLGTRKFCCHEDPANLPRARKLHRIRYFADRIFKLLFILLVLWTLYSNSNVFTSSVELLDNSLKSLPLMNQANAEEIPNIAL
;
A
#
# COMPACT_ATOMS: atom_id res chain seq x y z
N VAL A 1 1.14 11.92 19.50
CA VAL A 1 1.82 10.69 19.98
C VAL A 1 2.80 11.00 21.09
N PHE A 2 3.79 11.87 20.85
CA PHE A 2 4.82 12.16 21.85
C PHE A 2 4.29 12.89 23.11
N ASP A 3 3.10 13.49 23.08
CA ASP A 3 2.46 14.06 24.27
C ASP A 3 2.26 13.01 25.37
N MET A 4 1.77 11.82 25.01
CA MET A 4 1.61 10.75 26.01
C MET A 4 2.95 10.28 26.57
N VAL A 5 4.01 10.25 25.74
CA VAL A 5 5.35 9.90 26.21
C VAL A 5 5.85 10.98 27.15
N ARG A 6 5.60 12.28 26.85
CA ARG A 6 5.93 13.41 27.72
C ARG A 6 5.20 13.34 29.06
N GLU A 7 3.94 12.93 29.04
CA GLU A 7 3.12 12.80 30.25
C GLU A 7 3.51 11.57 31.09
N LYS A 8 3.68 10.40 30.47
CA LYS A 8 3.93 9.13 31.19
C LYS A 8 5.39 8.91 31.57
N ASN A 9 6.34 9.37 30.75
CA ASN A 9 7.77 9.16 30.96
C ASN A 9 8.61 10.37 30.51
N PRO A 10 8.49 11.52 31.20
CA PRO A 10 9.23 12.73 30.83
C PRO A 10 10.75 12.55 30.91
N SER A 11 11.24 11.70 31.84
CA SER A 11 12.67 11.39 31.96
C SER A 11 13.20 10.55 30.80
N GLY A 12 12.34 9.83 30.06
CA GLY A 12 12.70 9.10 28.85
C GLY A 12 13.35 9.98 27.79
N PHE A 13 12.93 11.25 27.67
CA PHE A 13 13.54 12.21 26.74
C PHE A 13 14.99 12.55 27.08
N LYS A 14 15.45 12.30 28.33
CA LYS A 14 16.87 12.47 28.68
C LYS A 14 17.79 11.44 27.99
N LYS A 15 17.22 10.34 27.51
CA LYS A 15 17.93 9.32 26.72
C LYS A 15 17.97 9.65 25.22
N LEU A 16 17.22 10.66 24.77
CA LEU A 16 17.12 11.03 23.37
C LEU A 16 18.25 12.00 23.01
N ARG A 17 19.07 11.61 22.04
CA ARG A 17 20.03 12.51 21.39
C ARG A 17 19.64 12.63 19.92
N ILE A 18 19.52 13.87 19.44
CA ILE A 18 19.23 14.15 18.03
C ILE A 18 20.56 14.33 17.32
N ILE A 19 20.78 13.55 16.26
CA ILE A 19 21.93 13.67 15.37
C ILE A 19 21.37 14.13 14.02
N ASN A 20 21.85 15.27 13.53
CA ASN A 20 21.48 15.76 12.22
C ASN A 20 22.22 14.97 11.14
N GLY A 21 21.52 14.59 10.09
CA GLY A 21 22.09 13.89 8.95
C GLY A 21 21.06 13.70 7.84
N ASP A 22 21.56 13.37 6.65
CA ASP A 22 20.78 13.01 5.47
C ASP A 22 21.44 11.80 4.82
N ILE A 23 20.69 10.70 4.69
CA ILE A 23 21.21 9.45 4.13
C ILE A 23 21.61 9.59 2.65
N THR A 24 21.17 10.64 1.97
CA THR A 24 21.50 10.94 0.56
C THR A 24 22.86 11.64 0.41
N GLU A 25 23.39 12.21 1.49
CA GLU A 25 24.65 12.96 1.50
C GLU A 25 25.87 12.06 1.77
N PRO A 26 27.07 12.42 1.27
CA PRO A 26 28.32 11.79 1.66
C PRO A 26 28.50 11.78 3.19
N GLY A 27 28.97 10.65 3.74
CA GLY A 27 29.11 10.51 5.19
C GLY A 27 27.80 10.66 5.98
N LEU A 28 26.65 10.47 5.31
CA LEU A 28 25.30 10.62 5.88
C LEU A 28 24.98 12.06 6.32
N GLY A 29 25.78 13.06 5.90
CA GLY A 29 25.63 14.44 6.35
C GLY A 29 25.81 14.63 7.87
N ILE A 30 26.40 13.67 8.57
CA ILE A 30 26.59 13.70 10.03
C ILE A 30 27.88 14.45 10.36
N SER A 31 27.89 15.19 11.46
CA SER A 31 29.08 15.88 11.96
C SER A 31 30.19 14.88 12.34
N GLU A 32 31.47 15.27 12.18
CA GLU A 32 32.59 14.40 12.60
C GLU A 32 32.55 14.03 14.09
N GLU A 33 32.04 14.93 14.94
CA GLU A 33 31.89 14.69 16.37
C GLU A 33 30.85 13.59 16.64
N ASP A 34 29.68 13.67 16.00
CA ASP A 34 28.64 12.66 16.17
C ASP A 34 29.03 11.33 15.50
N VAL A 35 29.79 11.34 14.39
CA VAL A 35 30.37 10.12 13.81
C VAL A 35 31.27 9.41 14.83
N LYS A 36 32.18 10.15 15.48
CA LYS A 36 33.08 9.57 16.51
C LYS A 36 32.29 9.04 17.72
N LEU A 37 31.24 9.75 18.11
CA LEU A 37 30.35 9.29 19.17
C LEU A 37 29.68 7.97 18.78
N LEU A 38 29.06 7.90 17.60
CA LEU A 38 28.39 6.70 17.10
C LEU A 38 29.35 5.53 16.98
N GLN A 39 30.57 5.76 16.48
CA GLN A 39 31.63 4.76 16.39
C GLN A 39 32.00 4.17 17.77
N LYS A 40 31.99 5.00 18.80
CA LYS A 40 32.37 4.60 20.16
C LYS A 40 31.21 3.96 20.94
N GLU A 41 29.99 4.48 20.81
CA GLU A 41 28.90 4.21 21.75
C GLU A 41 27.71 3.47 21.15
N CYS A 42 27.58 3.37 19.82
CA CYS A 42 26.43 2.70 19.21
C CYS A 42 26.56 1.17 19.28
N ASN A 43 25.52 0.51 19.79
CA ASN A 43 25.44 -0.95 19.89
C ASN A 43 24.43 -1.58 18.93
N ILE A 44 23.35 -0.87 18.61
CA ILE A 44 22.21 -1.42 17.87
C ILE A 44 21.80 -0.38 16.83
N ILE A 45 21.70 -0.80 15.57
CA ILE A 45 21.18 0.04 14.49
C ILE A 45 19.83 -0.52 14.03
N PHE A 46 18.81 0.33 14.03
CA PHE A 46 17.56 0.11 13.31
C PHE A 46 17.56 1.01 12.06
N HIS A 47 17.92 0.44 10.92
CA HIS A 47 17.97 1.17 9.65
C HIS A 47 16.62 1.09 8.93
N SER A 48 15.75 2.08 9.20
CA SER A 48 14.41 2.22 8.63
C SER A 48 14.26 3.34 7.61
N ALA A 49 15.32 4.12 7.37
CA ALA A 49 15.28 5.26 6.47
C ALA A 49 15.16 4.80 5.00
N ALA A 50 14.08 5.22 4.34
CA ALA A 50 13.79 4.89 2.95
C ALA A 50 12.75 5.86 2.36
N CYS A 51 12.73 6.02 1.04
CA CYS A 51 11.56 6.55 0.36
C CYS A 51 10.60 5.40 0.05
N VAL A 52 9.35 5.54 0.50
CA VAL A 52 8.28 4.56 0.28
C VAL A 52 7.35 4.94 -0.87
N ARG A 53 7.75 5.92 -1.69
CA ARG A 53 6.98 6.32 -2.87
C ARG A 53 7.26 5.38 -4.03
N PHE A 54 6.19 4.88 -4.63
CA PHE A 54 6.26 3.95 -5.76
C PHE A 54 6.48 4.64 -7.12
N ASP A 55 6.46 5.97 -7.17
CA ASP A 55 6.59 6.78 -8.39
C ASP A 55 7.87 7.63 -8.42
N GLN A 56 8.82 7.32 -7.54
CA GLN A 56 10.10 7.99 -7.52
C GLN A 56 10.97 7.51 -8.67
N LYS A 57 11.72 8.43 -9.28
CA LYS A 57 12.70 8.13 -10.31
C LYS A 57 13.80 7.21 -9.78
N LEU A 58 14.30 6.33 -10.64
CA LEU A 58 15.25 5.29 -10.28
C LEU A 58 16.50 5.85 -9.62
N LYS A 59 17.06 6.96 -10.12
CA LYS A 59 18.24 7.61 -9.54
C LYS A 59 18.05 7.99 -8.08
N ASP A 60 16.94 8.68 -7.78
CA ASP A 60 16.64 9.13 -6.43
C ASP A 60 16.32 7.95 -5.51
N ALA A 61 15.58 6.96 -6.03
CA ALA A 61 15.24 5.75 -5.28
C ALA A 61 16.50 4.94 -4.93
N VAL A 62 17.44 4.77 -5.88
CA VAL A 62 18.73 4.10 -5.65
C VAL A 62 19.58 4.90 -4.68
N ASN A 63 19.71 6.22 -4.85
CA ASN A 63 20.52 7.03 -3.95
C ASN A 63 20.00 6.95 -2.50
N MET A 64 18.68 7.02 -2.31
CA MET A 64 18.10 7.00 -0.98
C MET A 64 18.08 5.59 -0.36
N ASN A 65 17.51 4.61 -1.06
CA ASN A 65 17.25 3.28 -0.49
C ASN A 65 18.49 2.36 -0.55
N THR A 66 19.35 2.51 -1.55
CA THR A 66 20.49 1.61 -1.78
C THR A 66 21.81 2.26 -1.38
N SER A 67 22.17 3.38 -1.99
CA SER A 67 23.43 4.09 -1.67
C SER A 67 23.41 4.64 -0.24
N GLY A 68 22.27 5.13 0.25
CA GLY A 68 22.10 5.54 1.64
C GLY A 68 22.27 4.39 2.62
N THR A 69 21.77 3.20 2.26
CA THR A 69 22.02 1.97 3.04
C THR A 69 23.50 1.58 3.02
N LEU A 70 24.20 1.70 1.88
CA LEU A 70 25.65 1.48 1.83
C LEU A 70 26.39 2.39 2.80
N ARG A 71 26.06 3.69 2.80
CA ARG A 71 26.68 4.67 3.70
C ARG A 71 26.46 4.31 5.18
N MET A 72 25.26 3.86 5.55
CA MET A 72 24.97 3.37 6.90
C MET A 72 25.75 2.10 7.25
N LEU A 73 25.86 1.14 6.32
CA LEU A 73 26.64 -0.09 6.52
C LEU A 73 28.13 0.21 6.68
N THR A 74 28.67 1.15 5.90
CA THR A 74 30.05 1.62 6.03
C THR A 74 30.30 2.30 7.38
N LEU A 75 29.37 3.14 7.86
CA LEU A 75 29.47 3.70 9.21
C LEU A 75 29.39 2.60 10.28
N ALA A 76 28.45 1.66 10.14
CA ALA A 76 28.27 0.54 11.06
C ALA A 76 29.53 -0.31 11.20
N GLU A 77 30.24 -0.58 10.10
CA GLU A 77 31.51 -1.32 10.11
C GLU A 77 32.60 -0.63 10.93
N SER A 78 32.53 0.70 11.09
CA SER A 78 33.49 1.45 11.91
C SER A 78 33.13 1.51 13.41
N MET A 79 32.00 0.92 13.82
CA MET A 79 31.55 0.94 15.22
C MET A 79 32.21 -0.16 16.05
N GLN A 80 32.69 0.22 17.24
CA GLN A 80 33.49 -0.66 18.10
C GLN A 80 32.64 -1.68 18.87
N ASN A 81 31.38 -1.34 19.15
CA ASN A 81 30.52 -2.09 20.05
C ASN A 81 29.20 -2.54 19.37
N LEU A 82 29.18 -2.59 18.03
CA LEU A 82 27.99 -2.97 17.28
C LEU A 82 27.66 -4.44 17.51
N GLU A 83 26.49 -4.68 18.12
CA GLU A 83 25.94 -6.00 18.40
C GLU A 83 25.00 -6.46 17.27
N VAL A 84 24.24 -5.55 16.65
CA VAL A 84 23.30 -5.90 15.59
C VAL A 84 22.95 -4.74 14.67
N PHE A 85 22.80 -5.04 13.38
CA PHE A 85 22.23 -4.16 12.37
C PHE A 85 20.90 -4.74 11.85
N VAL A 86 19.78 -4.07 12.14
CA VAL A 86 18.45 -4.43 11.65
C VAL A 86 18.10 -3.55 10.45
N HIS A 87 17.95 -4.16 9.27
CA HIS A 87 17.50 -3.48 8.07
C HIS A 87 15.99 -3.67 7.85
N LEU A 88 15.27 -2.57 7.70
CA LEU A 88 13.85 -2.62 7.34
C LEU A 88 13.67 -2.67 5.82
N SER A 89 13.24 -3.82 5.31
CA SER A 89 12.88 -4.05 3.91
C SER A 89 11.35 -4.10 3.75
N THR A 90 10.82 -4.98 2.91
CA THR A 90 9.39 -5.19 2.71
C THR A 90 9.12 -6.62 2.23
N ALA A 91 7.97 -7.18 2.58
CA ALA A 91 7.52 -8.48 2.05
C ALA A 91 7.25 -8.42 0.53
N TYR A 92 7.28 -7.25 -0.09
CA TYR A 92 7.11 -7.03 -1.52
C TYR A 92 8.43 -6.70 -2.23
N CYS A 93 9.55 -7.20 -1.72
CA CYS A 93 10.88 -6.98 -2.30
C CYS A 93 11.21 -7.98 -3.41
N ARG A 94 10.42 -9.05 -3.56
CA ARG A 94 10.59 -10.10 -4.58
C ARG A 94 9.23 -10.53 -5.08
N CYS A 95 8.62 -9.67 -5.90
CA CYS A 95 7.27 -9.89 -6.38
C CYS A 95 7.17 -10.91 -7.53
N ASP A 96 8.31 -11.42 -8.00
CA ASP A 96 8.45 -12.48 -8.99
C ASP A 96 8.24 -13.89 -8.41
N LEU A 97 8.36 -14.05 -7.10
CA LEU A 97 8.28 -15.34 -6.42
C LEU A 97 6.83 -15.71 -6.06
N ASP A 98 6.44 -16.95 -6.33
CA ASP A 98 5.14 -17.50 -5.89
C ASP A 98 5.04 -17.58 -4.37
N VAL A 99 6.15 -17.93 -3.70
CA VAL A 99 6.25 -18.03 -2.25
C VAL A 99 7.52 -17.33 -1.78
N LEU A 100 7.37 -16.32 -0.93
CA LEU A 100 8.49 -15.64 -0.31
C LEU A 100 8.86 -16.31 1.01
N GLU A 101 10.07 -16.85 1.07
CA GLU A 101 10.64 -17.47 2.27
C GLU A 101 11.50 -16.48 3.08
N GLU A 102 11.81 -16.85 4.31
CA GLU A 102 12.68 -16.12 5.23
C GLU A 102 14.16 -16.42 4.94
N LYS A 103 14.60 -16.09 3.73
CA LYS A 103 15.98 -16.15 3.29
C LYS A 103 16.29 -14.98 2.35
N VAL A 104 17.57 -14.65 2.20
CA VAL A 104 18.03 -13.68 1.21
C VAL A 104 17.93 -14.31 -0.17
N TYR A 105 17.42 -13.56 -1.14
CA TYR A 105 17.35 -13.98 -2.54
C TYR A 105 18.20 -13.06 -3.39
N ALA A 106 19.08 -13.65 -4.21
CA ALA A 106 19.89 -12.89 -5.16
C ALA A 106 19.00 -12.04 -6.06
N ALA A 107 19.23 -10.72 -6.07
CA ALA A 107 18.54 -9.80 -6.94
C ALA A 107 18.95 -10.01 -8.40
N VAL A 108 18.10 -9.60 -9.34
CA VAL A 108 18.35 -9.72 -10.79
C VAL A 108 19.63 -8.97 -11.19
N HIS A 109 19.88 -7.83 -10.56
CA HIS A 109 21.04 -7.00 -10.81
C HIS A 109 21.89 -6.84 -9.56
N LYS A 110 23.22 -6.78 -9.72
CA LYS A 110 24.12 -6.49 -8.61
C LYS A 110 23.97 -5.03 -8.16
N PRO A 111 23.78 -4.76 -6.86
CA PRO A 111 23.46 -3.42 -6.36
C PRO A 111 24.51 -2.38 -6.75
N ARG A 112 25.80 -2.72 -6.64
CA ARG A 112 26.90 -1.82 -7.02
C ARG A 112 26.87 -1.43 -8.49
N LYS A 113 26.44 -2.32 -9.39
CA LYS A 113 26.33 -2.01 -10.82
C LYS A 113 25.19 -1.05 -11.12
N ILE A 114 24.07 -1.19 -10.42
CA ILE A 114 22.97 -0.22 -10.53
C ILE A 114 23.38 1.13 -9.96
N MET A 115 24.11 1.15 -8.85
CA MET A 115 24.68 2.37 -8.29
C MET A 115 25.61 3.07 -9.29
N ASP A 116 26.54 2.33 -9.92
CA ASP A 116 27.41 2.87 -10.97
C ASP A 116 26.55 3.51 -12.09
N ILE A 117 25.56 2.76 -12.62
CA ILE A 117 24.68 3.21 -13.71
C ILE A 117 23.99 4.54 -13.39
N VAL A 118 23.35 4.66 -12.23
CA VAL A 118 22.59 5.89 -11.90
C VAL A 118 23.49 7.08 -11.61
N GLU A 119 24.75 6.84 -11.24
CA GLU A 119 25.74 7.88 -10.96
C GLU A 119 26.26 8.53 -12.25
N TRP A 120 26.72 7.73 -13.23
CA TRP A 120 27.35 8.26 -14.44
C TRP A 120 26.36 8.62 -15.56
N MET A 121 25.19 7.97 -15.61
CA MET A 121 24.21 8.18 -16.69
C MET A 121 23.42 9.48 -16.49
N ASP A 122 23.15 10.18 -17.59
CA ASP A 122 22.28 11.36 -17.57
C ASP A 122 20.81 10.96 -17.31
N ASN A 123 20.04 11.92 -16.79
CA ASN A 123 18.68 11.64 -16.34
C ASN A 123 17.74 11.25 -17.48
N ASP A 124 17.89 11.82 -18.68
CA ASP A 124 16.98 11.56 -19.80
C ASP A 124 17.18 10.13 -20.33
N THR A 125 18.44 9.71 -20.49
CA THR A 125 18.77 8.33 -20.87
C THR A 125 18.32 7.33 -19.80
N LEU A 126 18.55 7.64 -18.52
CA LEU A 126 18.15 6.77 -17.42
C LEU A 126 16.63 6.63 -17.34
N ASP A 127 15.89 7.71 -17.49
CA ASP A 127 14.42 7.71 -17.52
C ASP A 127 13.87 6.85 -18.67
N HIS A 128 14.54 6.85 -19.82
CA HIS A 128 14.17 6.01 -20.95
C HIS A 128 14.42 4.52 -20.67
N LEU A 129 15.50 4.17 -19.97
CA LEU A 129 15.87 2.79 -19.65
C LEU A 129 15.23 2.25 -18.37
N GLU A 130 14.76 3.13 -17.47
CA GLU A 130 14.19 2.78 -16.16
C GLU A 130 13.16 1.64 -16.25
N PRO A 131 12.14 1.68 -17.15
CA PRO A 131 11.14 0.62 -17.23
C PRO A 131 11.73 -0.76 -17.53
N LYS A 132 12.85 -0.81 -18.27
CA LYS A 132 13.55 -2.05 -18.60
C LYS A 132 14.45 -2.50 -17.45
N ILE A 133 15.10 -1.57 -16.76
CA ILE A 133 15.99 -1.88 -15.62
C ILE A 133 15.19 -2.49 -14.45
N ILE A 134 14.00 -1.96 -14.18
CA ILE A 134 13.18 -2.38 -13.05
C ILE A 134 12.22 -3.52 -13.38
N GLU A 135 12.26 -4.09 -14.60
CA GLU A 135 11.23 -5.01 -15.12
C GLU A 135 10.92 -6.23 -14.26
N SER A 136 11.84 -6.62 -13.38
CA SER A 136 11.65 -7.70 -12.41
C SER A 136 10.67 -7.36 -11.30
N GLU A 137 10.40 -6.09 -11.06
CA GLU A 137 9.58 -5.58 -9.97
C GLU A 137 8.54 -4.56 -10.47
N PRO A 138 7.41 -4.39 -9.78
CA PRO A 138 6.32 -3.54 -10.26
C PRO A 138 6.62 -2.04 -10.22
N ASN A 139 7.63 -1.62 -9.45
CA ASN A 139 7.99 -0.22 -9.26
C ASN A 139 9.41 -0.08 -8.70
N THR A 140 9.93 1.16 -8.73
CA THR A 140 11.27 1.51 -8.25
C THR A 140 11.48 1.24 -6.76
N TYR A 141 10.42 1.32 -5.93
CA TYR A 141 10.52 1.00 -4.51
C TYR A 141 10.79 -0.50 -4.27
N SER A 142 9.96 -1.39 -4.81
CA SER A 142 10.16 -2.84 -4.70
C SER A 142 11.52 -3.23 -5.29
N TYR A 143 11.89 -2.68 -6.45
CA TYR A 143 13.19 -2.90 -7.08
C TYR A 143 14.36 -2.50 -6.20
N THR A 144 14.34 -1.29 -5.64
CA THR A 144 15.44 -0.81 -4.80
C THR A 144 15.52 -1.57 -3.48
N LYS A 145 14.39 -1.99 -2.89
CA LYS A 145 14.41 -2.89 -1.73
C LYS A 145 15.04 -4.25 -2.07
N ALA A 146 14.72 -4.83 -3.23
CA ALA A 146 15.29 -6.10 -3.70
C ALA A 146 16.82 -6.06 -3.76
N ILE A 147 17.39 -5.10 -4.50
CA ILE A 147 18.85 -4.98 -4.66
C ILE A 147 19.55 -4.57 -3.35
N THR A 148 18.86 -3.84 -2.47
CA THR A 148 19.42 -3.41 -1.19
C THR A 148 19.57 -4.57 -0.22
N GLU A 149 18.70 -5.58 -0.26
CA GLU A 149 18.90 -6.79 0.56
C GLU A 149 20.17 -7.54 0.17
N ASP A 150 20.47 -7.65 -1.13
CA ASP A 150 21.73 -8.20 -1.61
C ASP A 150 22.93 -7.39 -1.10
N LEU A 151 22.83 -6.06 -1.14
CA LEU A 151 23.86 -5.15 -0.66
C LEU A 151 24.11 -5.30 0.85
N VAL A 152 23.04 -5.39 1.64
CA VAL A 152 23.12 -5.66 3.08
C VAL A 152 23.76 -7.01 3.34
N ASN A 153 23.44 -8.02 2.53
CA ASN A 153 24.00 -9.35 2.65
C ASN A 153 25.50 -9.42 2.28
N GLU A 154 26.04 -8.46 1.53
CA GLU A 154 27.50 -8.34 1.31
C GLU A 154 28.28 -8.09 2.63
N TYR A 155 27.59 -7.57 3.67
CA TYR A 155 28.16 -7.34 4.99
C TYR A 155 27.94 -8.52 5.96
N SER A 156 27.30 -9.61 5.51
CA SER A 156 27.12 -10.81 6.32
C SER A 156 28.47 -11.32 6.84
N GLY A 157 28.50 -11.68 8.11
CA GLY A 157 29.71 -12.16 8.79
C GLY A 157 30.65 -11.07 9.31
N LYS A 158 30.47 -9.80 8.92
CA LYS A 158 31.21 -8.67 9.53
C LYS A 158 30.65 -8.31 10.91
N PHE A 159 29.33 -8.29 11.03
CA PHE A 159 28.57 -8.12 12.27
C PHE A 159 27.21 -8.82 12.12
N PRO A 160 26.49 -9.10 13.21
CA PRO A 160 25.15 -9.70 13.13
C PRO A 160 24.16 -8.80 12.38
N ILE A 161 23.47 -9.36 11.39
CA ILE A 161 22.50 -8.65 10.57
C ILE A 161 21.16 -9.38 10.59
N ALA A 162 20.08 -8.61 10.70
CA ALA A 162 18.73 -9.08 10.47
C ALA A 162 17.99 -8.19 9.46
N ILE A 163 17.23 -8.80 8.55
CA ILE A 163 16.34 -8.12 7.61
C ILE A 163 14.90 -8.36 8.05
N ALA A 164 14.20 -7.28 8.39
CA ALA A 164 12.78 -7.30 8.70
C ALA A 164 11.96 -6.88 7.47
N ARG A 165 11.07 -7.76 6.99
CA ARG A 165 10.22 -7.55 5.81
C ARG A 165 8.75 -7.43 6.22
N PRO A 166 8.26 -6.23 6.60
CA PRO A 166 6.84 -6.04 6.84
C PRO A 166 6.01 -6.15 5.55
N SER A 167 4.80 -6.70 5.69
CA SER A 167 3.74 -6.55 4.68
C SER A 167 3.15 -5.14 4.70
N ILE A 168 1.90 -4.95 4.29
CA ILE A 168 1.28 -3.63 4.24
C ILE A 168 1.13 -3.09 5.66
N VAL A 169 1.93 -2.09 6.02
CA VAL A 169 1.87 -1.46 7.33
C VAL A 169 0.63 -0.58 7.43
N THR A 170 -0.14 -0.77 8.50
CA THR A 170 -1.40 -0.07 8.78
C THR A 170 -1.37 0.57 10.16
N ALA A 171 -2.47 1.22 10.55
CA ALA A 171 -2.57 1.96 11.80
C ALA A 171 -2.21 1.11 13.03
N ALA A 172 -1.83 1.76 14.14
CA ALA A 172 -1.54 1.08 15.39
C ALA A 172 -2.70 0.20 15.86
N TRP A 173 -2.41 -1.02 16.31
CA TRP A 173 -3.40 -1.89 16.94
C TRP A 173 -3.65 -1.49 18.39
N LYS A 174 -2.60 -1.40 19.21
CA LYS A 174 -2.68 -1.02 20.63
C LYS A 174 -1.88 0.25 20.91
N GLU A 175 -0.60 0.27 20.57
CA GLU A 175 0.31 1.36 20.95
C GLU A 175 0.70 2.25 19.77
N PRO A 176 0.94 3.56 19.97
CA PRO A 176 0.75 4.31 21.21
C PRO A 176 -0.74 4.54 21.52
N ILE A 177 -1.59 4.66 20.49
CA ILE A 177 -3.05 4.77 20.58
C ILE A 177 -3.64 3.88 19.47
N PRO A 178 -4.70 3.09 19.73
CA PRO A 178 -5.38 2.33 18.69
C PRO A 178 -5.85 3.22 17.53
N GLY A 179 -5.57 2.81 16.30
CA GLY A 179 -5.90 3.56 15.10
C GLY A 179 -4.93 4.70 14.77
N TRP A 180 -3.81 4.87 15.50
CA TRP A 180 -2.84 5.89 15.14
C TRP A 180 -2.20 5.64 13.77
N VAL A 181 -2.26 6.66 12.90
CA VAL A 181 -1.67 6.69 11.56
C VAL A 181 -1.49 8.15 11.14
N ASP A 182 -0.39 8.50 10.46
CA ASP A 182 -0.02 9.89 10.18
C ASP A 182 0.15 10.20 8.69
N ASN A 183 0.00 9.21 7.82
CA ASN A 183 0.19 9.36 6.37
C ASN A 183 -1.03 8.83 5.59
N LEU A 184 -1.10 9.24 4.32
CA LEU A 184 -2.18 8.85 3.40
C LEU A 184 -1.77 7.70 2.47
N ASN A 185 -0.68 7.00 2.77
CA ASN A 185 -0.14 5.98 1.87
C ASN A 185 -1.01 4.72 1.89
N GLY A 186 -1.11 4.05 0.74
CA GLY A 186 -1.75 2.75 0.59
C GLY A 186 -3.19 2.69 1.16
N PRO A 187 -3.48 1.78 2.13
CA PRO A 187 -4.83 1.60 2.65
C PRO A 187 -5.45 2.84 3.29
N THR A 188 -4.67 3.69 3.97
CA THR A 188 -5.20 4.91 4.61
C THR A 188 -5.82 5.84 3.58
N GLY A 189 -5.13 6.04 2.44
CA GLY A 189 -5.62 6.82 1.32
C GLY A 189 -6.89 6.25 0.70
N ILE A 190 -6.98 4.91 0.59
CA ILE A 190 -8.19 4.23 0.09
C ILE A 190 -9.38 4.46 1.03
N VAL A 191 -9.20 4.26 2.35
CA VAL A 191 -10.27 4.44 3.35
C VAL A 191 -10.78 5.89 3.33
N ILE A 192 -9.89 6.87 3.31
CA ILE A 192 -10.25 8.29 3.28
C ILE A 192 -10.89 8.66 1.93
N GLY A 193 -10.30 8.24 0.81
CA GLY A 193 -10.81 8.57 -0.52
C GLY A 193 -12.18 7.94 -0.80
N SER A 194 -12.38 6.70 -0.37
CA SER A 194 -13.67 6.00 -0.49
C SER A 194 -14.70 6.62 0.44
N GLY A 195 -14.33 6.92 1.69
CA GLY A 195 -15.21 7.57 2.65
C GLY A 195 -15.50 9.05 2.41
N LYS A 196 -14.72 9.71 1.56
CA LYS A 196 -15.06 11.05 1.03
C LYS A 196 -15.87 10.98 -0.28
N GLY A 197 -16.12 9.78 -0.79
CA GLY A 197 -16.90 9.53 -2.00
C GLY A 197 -16.16 9.86 -3.30
N VAL A 198 -14.84 10.03 -3.26
CA VAL A 198 -14.02 10.36 -4.44
C VAL A 198 -13.41 9.12 -5.10
N ILE A 199 -13.25 8.03 -4.35
CA ILE A 199 -12.95 6.69 -4.88
C ILE A 199 -14.25 5.89 -4.88
N ARG A 200 -14.75 5.59 -6.07
CA ARG A 200 -15.99 4.82 -6.31
C ARG A 200 -15.80 3.52 -7.08
N THR A 201 -14.58 3.25 -7.55
CA THR A 201 -14.24 2.01 -8.24
C THR A 201 -12.75 1.76 -8.08
N MET A 202 -12.36 0.50 -8.01
CA MET A 202 -10.97 0.04 -7.91
C MET A 202 -10.86 -1.34 -8.57
N HIS A 203 -9.82 -1.54 -9.38
CA HIS A 203 -9.51 -2.87 -9.91
C HIS A 203 -8.81 -3.68 -8.83
N CYS A 204 -9.48 -4.72 -8.36
CA CYS A 204 -9.07 -5.52 -7.23
C CYS A 204 -9.81 -6.86 -7.29
N GLU A 205 -9.11 -7.95 -7.03
CA GLU A 205 -9.70 -9.28 -6.97
C GLU A 205 -10.33 -9.50 -5.58
N PRO A 206 -11.68 -9.56 -5.47
CA PRO A 206 -12.37 -9.62 -4.19
C PRO A 206 -12.00 -10.83 -3.34
N SER A 207 -11.68 -11.96 -3.98
CA SER A 207 -11.43 -13.25 -3.32
C SER A 207 -10.02 -13.41 -2.76
N TYR A 208 -9.07 -12.58 -3.20
CA TYR A 208 -7.68 -12.66 -2.72
C TYR A 208 -7.53 -12.11 -1.31
N LYS A 209 -6.61 -12.72 -0.58
CA LYS A 209 -6.28 -12.38 0.80
C LYS A 209 -5.36 -11.17 0.84
N ALA A 210 -5.67 -10.23 1.72
CA ALA A 210 -4.77 -9.13 2.03
C ALA A 210 -3.87 -9.52 3.21
N ASP A 211 -2.60 -9.14 3.14
CA ASP A 211 -1.69 -9.21 4.28
C ASP A 211 -1.33 -7.79 4.72
N ALA A 212 -1.83 -7.42 5.89
CA ALA A 212 -1.61 -6.10 6.47
C ALA A 212 -1.31 -6.25 7.96
N ILE A 213 -0.23 -5.61 8.39
CA ILE A 213 0.28 -5.67 9.76
C ILE A 213 0.25 -4.27 10.39
N SER A 214 0.00 -4.16 11.69
CA SER A 214 -0.06 -2.86 12.35
C SER A 214 1.35 -2.33 12.68
N VAL A 215 1.52 -1.01 12.65
CA VAL A 215 2.83 -0.35 12.81
C VAL A 215 3.52 -0.67 14.15
N ASP A 216 2.74 -0.84 15.21
CA ASP A 216 3.21 -1.19 16.54
C ASP A 216 3.71 -2.63 16.65
N VAL A 217 3.01 -3.56 16.01
CA VAL A 217 3.47 -4.95 15.90
C VAL A 217 4.79 -5.02 15.12
N VAL A 218 4.94 -4.23 14.05
CA VAL A 218 6.21 -4.14 13.30
C VAL A 218 7.33 -3.56 14.16
N ALA A 219 7.06 -2.49 14.92
CA ALA A 219 8.04 -1.88 15.80
C ALA A 219 8.51 -2.86 16.89
N ASN A 220 7.57 -3.53 17.57
CA ASN A 220 7.85 -4.56 18.58
C ASN A 220 8.64 -5.72 17.98
N ALA A 221 8.26 -6.19 16.80
CA ALA A 221 8.98 -7.25 16.10
C ALA A 221 10.42 -6.84 15.79
N CYS A 222 10.67 -5.60 15.35
CA CYS A 222 12.04 -5.12 15.12
C CYS A 222 12.86 -5.15 16.40
N ILE A 223 12.30 -4.70 17.54
CA ILE A 223 12.98 -4.73 18.84
C ILE A 223 13.34 -6.17 19.22
N LEU A 224 12.40 -7.11 19.12
CA LEU A 224 12.65 -8.52 19.42
C LEU A 224 13.66 -9.15 18.46
N ILE A 225 13.63 -8.80 17.17
CA ILE A 225 14.60 -9.25 16.18
C ILE A 225 16.00 -8.77 16.55
N ALA A 226 16.17 -7.50 16.92
CA ALA A 226 17.46 -6.97 17.37
C ALA A 226 17.96 -7.73 18.60
N TYR A 227 17.09 -7.97 19.58
CA TYR A 227 17.43 -8.69 20.80
C TYR A 227 17.89 -10.13 20.50
N VAL A 228 17.06 -10.93 19.80
CA VAL A 228 17.38 -12.32 19.49
C VAL A 228 18.62 -12.43 18.61
N THR A 229 18.76 -11.56 17.60
CA THR A 229 19.94 -11.56 16.72
C THR A 229 21.22 -11.17 17.48
N GLY A 230 21.15 -10.21 18.40
CA GLY A 230 22.27 -9.84 19.25
C GLY A 230 22.69 -10.94 20.23
N LEU A 231 21.74 -11.77 20.69
CA LEU A 231 22.03 -12.96 21.52
C LEU A 231 22.67 -14.08 20.70
N ASP A 232 22.06 -14.41 19.56
CA ASP A 232 22.48 -15.57 18.74
C ASP A 232 23.78 -15.28 17.97
N LYS A 233 24.11 -14.01 17.72
CA LYS A 233 25.28 -13.54 16.93
C LYS A 233 25.52 -14.36 15.66
N PRO A 234 24.50 -14.49 14.79
CA PRO A 234 24.58 -15.34 13.61
C PRO A 234 25.65 -14.83 12.63
N LYS A 235 26.32 -15.77 11.96
CA LYS A 235 27.28 -15.46 10.88
C LYS A 235 26.58 -15.09 9.57
N GLU A 236 25.37 -15.63 9.37
CA GLU A 236 24.55 -15.40 8.20
C GLU A 236 23.44 -14.40 8.50
N THR A 237 23.12 -13.55 7.53
CA THR A 237 21.99 -12.63 7.59
C THR A 237 20.69 -13.36 7.92
N GLN A 238 20.05 -12.98 9.03
CA GLN A 238 18.73 -13.52 9.39
C GLN A 238 17.62 -12.73 8.69
N VAL A 239 16.54 -13.41 8.29
CA VAL A 239 15.43 -12.77 7.59
C VAL A 239 14.12 -13.11 8.31
N TYR A 240 13.27 -12.10 8.44
CA TYR A 240 11.98 -12.20 9.12
C TYR A 240 10.89 -11.57 8.25
N ASN A 241 9.92 -12.37 7.82
CA ASN A 241 8.76 -11.89 7.09
C ASN A 241 7.68 -11.50 8.10
N LEU A 242 7.53 -10.20 8.39
CA LEU A 242 6.56 -9.69 9.36
C LEU A 242 5.18 -9.59 8.69
N THR A 243 4.54 -10.74 8.59
CA THR A 243 3.28 -10.91 7.85
C THR A 243 2.27 -11.66 8.71
N LEU A 244 0.99 -11.45 8.45
CA LEU A 244 -0.10 -12.14 9.15
C LEU A 244 -0.55 -13.43 8.44
N SER A 245 0.19 -13.87 7.43
CA SER A 245 0.01 -15.14 6.73
C SER A 245 -0.11 -16.32 7.70
N GLY A 246 -1.24 -17.02 7.61
CA GLY A 246 -1.60 -18.14 8.49
C GLY A 246 -1.94 -17.74 9.94
N VAL A 247 -2.16 -16.46 10.21
CA VAL A 247 -2.61 -15.91 11.51
C VAL A 247 -3.97 -15.25 11.34
N ILE A 248 -4.05 -14.24 10.47
CA ILE A 248 -5.30 -13.57 10.10
C ILE A 248 -5.49 -13.72 8.59
N SER A 249 -6.66 -14.16 8.17
CA SER A 249 -6.99 -14.36 6.77
C SER A 249 -8.26 -13.58 6.43
N LEU A 250 -8.09 -12.39 5.86
CA LEU A 250 -9.19 -11.56 5.37
C LEU A 250 -9.02 -11.31 3.88
N THR A 251 -10.10 -11.47 3.15
CA THR A 251 -10.19 -11.11 1.74
C THR A 251 -10.33 -9.60 1.56
N TRP A 252 -9.95 -9.09 0.38
CA TRP A 252 -10.20 -7.69 0.04
C TRP A 252 -11.69 -7.31 0.15
N GLN A 253 -12.59 -8.23 -0.22
CA GLN A 253 -14.03 -7.99 -0.09
C GLN A 253 -14.45 -7.79 1.37
N GLU A 254 -13.96 -8.62 2.29
CA GLU A 254 -14.29 -8.52 3.72
C GLU A 254 -13.76 -7.22 4.33
N ILE A 255 -12.51 -6.85 4.02
CA ILE A 255 -11.89 -5.59 4.49
C ILE A 255 -12.68 -4.39 4.01
N ILE A 256 -13.09 -4.37 2.73
CA ILE A 256 -13.85 -3.26 2.15
C ILE A 256 -15.24 -3.18 2.78
N LYS A 257 -15.93 -4.30 3.01
CA LYS A 257 -17.23 -4.31 3.70
C LYS A 257 -17.13 -3.79 5.13
N LEU A 258 -16.11 -4.20 5.88
CA LEU A 258 -15.84 -3.71 7.23
C LEU A 258 -15.51 -2.21 7.22
N GLY A 259 -14.66 -1.77 6.30
CA GLY A 259 -14.34 -0.36 6.11
C GLY A 259 -15.57 0.48 5.76
N GLU A 260 -16.41 0.01 4.84
CA GLU A 260 -17.65 0.68 4.44
C GLU A 260 -18.63 0.80 5.62
N LYS A 261 -18.80 -0.26 6.42
CA LYS A 261 -19.61 -0.23 7.65
C LYS A 261 -19.17 0.92 8.56
N TRP A 262 -17.89 0.97 8.91
CA TRP A 262 -17.38 1.95 9.87
C TRP A 262 -17.29 3.36 9.30
N VAL A 263 -17.00 3.53 8.01
CA VAL A 263 -17.08 4.83 7.32
C VAL A 263 -18.50 5.37 7.33
N ASN A 264 -19.51 4.52 7.17
CA ASN A 264 -20.90 4.97 7.24
C ASN A 264 -21.34 5.36 8.67
N GLU A 265 -20.83 4.68 9.69
CA GLU A 265 -21.11 5.02 11.10
C GLU A 265 -20.35 6.27 11.58
N TYR A 266 -19.10 6.42 11.10
CA TYR A 266 -18.18 7.52 11.39
C TYR A 266 -17.79 8.27 10.09
N PRO A 267 -18.73 8.96 9.42
CA PRO A 267 -18.49 9.60 8.12
C PRO A 267 -17.71 10.90 8.21
N TYR A 268 -16.85 11.19 7.23
CA TYR A 268 -16.07 12.43 7.22
C TYR A 268 -16.94 13.69 7.05
N THR A 269 -16.56 14.76 7.73
CA THR A 269 -17.23 16.07 7.61
C THR A 269 -17.06 16.62 6.21
N MET A 270 -15.82 16.60 5.70
CA MET A 270 -15.43 17.08 4.37
C MET A 270 -15.45 15.97 3.32
N ALA A 271 -16.60 15.35 3.11
CA ALA A 271 -16.86 14.42 2.00
C ALA A 271 -17.49 15.16 0.80
N LEU A 272 -17.06 14.79 -0.41
CA LEU A 272 -17.57 15.37 -1.66
C LEU A 272 -18.85 14.67 -2.12
N TRP A 273 -18.94 13.36 -1.90
CA TRP A 273 -20.11 12.58 -2.25
C TRP A 273 -20.41 11.52 -1.18
N TYR A 274 -21.59 10.89 -1.27
CA TYR A 274 -21.91 9.76 -0.41
C TYR A 274 -20.96 8.58 -0.70
N PRO A 275 -20.31 7.99 0.33
CA PRO A 275 -19.50 6.80 0.19
C PRO A 275 -20.23 5.66 -0.50
N GLY A 276 -19.51 4.93 -1.32
CA GLY A 276 -20.03 3.79 -2.07
C GLY A 276 -19.11 3.50 -3.25
N GLY A 277 -19.56 2.61 -4.11
CA GLY A 277 -18.72 2.11 -5.20
C GLY A 277 -18.57 0.60 -5.11
N SER A 278 -17.70 0.05 -5.96
CA SER A 278 -17.42 -1.38 -5.93
C SER A 278 -16.04 -1.68 -6.47
N ILE A 279 -15.45 -2.76 -5.98
CA ILE A 279 -14.27 -3.36 -6.61
C ILE A 279 -14.69 -4.19 -7.83
N LYS A 280 -13.79 -4.26 -8.80
CA LYS A 280 -13.98 -5.01 -10.04
C LYS A 280 -12.78 -5.92 -10.25
N SER A 281 -13.01 -7.21 -10.51
CA SER A 281 -11.92 -8.17 -10.86
C SER A 281 -11.35 -7.94 -12.25
N TYR A 282 -12.19 -7.49 -13.19
CA TYR A 282 -11.81 -7.31 -14.59
C TYR A 282 -11.46 -5.86 -14.89
N ASN A 283 -10.29 -5.63 -15.50
CA ASN A 283 -9.85 -4.27 -15.85
C ASN A 283 -10.86 -3.56 -16.76
N PHE A 284 -11.45 -4.27 -17.74
CA PHE A 284 -12.43 -3.67 -18.65
C PHE A 284 -13.64 -3.08 -17.93
N THR A 285 -14.20 -3.80 -16.95
CA THR A 285 -15.35 -3.31 -16.17
C THR A 285 -14.95 -2.19 -15.22
N HIS A 286 -13.72 -2.22 -14.69
CA HIS A 286 -13.15 -1.11 -13.94
C HIS A 286 -13.04 0.16 -14.80
N GLN A 287 -12.52 0.08 -16.03
CA GLN A 287 -12.38 1.26 -16.90
C GLN A 287 -13.72 1.89 -17.26
N ILE A 288 -14.74 1.08 -17.54
CA ILE A 288 -16.10 1.57 -17.80
C ILE A 288 -16.64 2.30 -16.56
N ASP A 289 -16.57 1.67 -15.39
CA ASP A 289 -17.05 2.28 -14.15
C ASP A 289 -16.28 3.56 -13.82
N LYS A 290 -14.94 3.54 -13.95
CA LYS A 290 -14.08 4.71 -13.72
C LYS A 290 -14.47 5.89 -14.61
N PHE A 291 -14.79 5.63 -15.88
CA PHE A 291 -15.27 6.67 -16.79
C PHE A 291 -16.53 7.35 -16.25
N PHE A 292 -17.55 6.57 -15.86
CA PHE A 292 -18.83 7.11 -15.41
C PHE A 292 -18.83 7.64 -13.97
N SER A 293 -18.07 7.02 -13.06
CA SER A 293 -18.13 7.32 -11.63
C SER A 293 -17.02 8.26 -11.17
N HIS A 294 -15.90 8.38 -11.89
CA HIS A 294 -14.81 9.31 -11.57
C HIS A 294 -14.67 10.41 -12.62
N LEU A 295 -14.49 10.05 -13.89
CA LEU A 295 -14.07 11.00 -14.93
C LEU A 295 -15.17 11.98 -15.32
N VAL A 296 -16.35 11.48 -15.71
CA VAL A 296 -17.50 12.31 -16.11
C VAL A 296 -17.90 13.28 -14.98
N PRO A 297 -18.11 12.84 -13.72
CA PRO A 297 -18.42 13.75 -12.63
C PRO A 297 -17.32 14.80 -12.39
N ALA A 298 -16.05 14.45 -12.58
CA ALA A 298 -14.95 15.40 -12.39
C ALA A 298 -14.96 16.54 -13.41
N TYR A 299 -15.15 16.22 -14.68
CA TYR A 299 -15.29 17.25 -15.72
C TYR A 299 -16.55 18.09 -15.53
N LEU A 300 -17.68 17.49 -15.13
CA LEU A 300 -18.91 18.23 -14.85
C LEU A 300 -18.72 19.23 -13.70
N VAL A 301 -18.11 18.79 -12.59
CA VAL A 301 -17.86 19.66 -11.43
C VAL A 301 -16.90 20.79 -11.81
N ASP A 302 -15.80 20.50 -12.49
CA ASP A 302 -14.84 21.53 -12.89
C ASP A 302 -15.42 22.48 -13.95
N ALA A 303 -16.26 22.01 -14.88
CA ALA A 303 -16.97 22.87 -15.81
C ALA A 303 -17.92 23.83 -15.09
N LEU A 304 -18.70 23.34 -14.11
CA LEU A 304 -19.56 24.20 -13.28
C LEU A 304 -18.74 25.22 -12.48
N LEU A 305 -17.63 24.80 -11.86
CA LEU A 305 -16.75 25.70 -11.12
C LEU A 305 -16.17 26.78 -12.05
N PHE A 306 -15.74 26.39 -13.25
CA PHE A 306 -15.24 27.32 -14.27
C PHE A 306 -16.30 28.35 -14.67
N LEU A 307 -17.53 27.90 -14.97
CA LEU A 307 -18.66 28.79 -15.30
C LEU A 307 -19.03 29.74 -14.15
N LEU A 308 -18.82 29.31 -12.89
CA LEU A 308 -19.04 30.12 -11.69
C LEU A 308 -17.83 31.00 -11.31
N GLY A 309 -16.77 31.04 -12.13
CA GLY A 309 -15.55 31.80 -11.86
C GLY A 309 -14.76 31.29 -10.65
N LYS A 310 -14.92 30.01 -10.29
CA LYS A 310 -14.22 29.34 -9.18
C LYS A 310 -13.04 28.52 -9.68
N LYS A 311 -12.06 28.30 -8.80
CA LYS A 311 -10.90 27.45 -9.08
C LYS A 311 -11.33 26.00 -9.28
N THR A 312 -10.93 25.42 -10.41
CA THR A 312 -11.12 24.00 -10.72
C THR A 312 -10.11 23.14 -9.97
N PHE A 313 -10.52 21.94 -9.57
CA PHE A 313 -9.64 21.04 -8.81
C PHE A 313 -9.99 19.56 -8.99
N MET A 314 -11.20 19.21 -9.42
CA MET A 314 -11.71 17.85 -9.37
C MET A 314 -11.00 16.93 -10.35
N ILE A 315 -10.67 17.40 -11.56
CA ILE A 315 -9.90 16.63 -12.54
C ILE A 315 -8.50 16.33 -12.00
N ASN A 316 -7.83 17.31 -11.41
CA ASN A 316 -6.50 17.14 -10.83
C ASN A 316 -6.52 16.17 -9.63
N LEU A 317 -7.57 16.23 -8.81
CA LEU A 317 -7.80 15.27 -7.74
C LEU A 317 -7.98 13.85 -8.29
N GLN A 318 -8.82 13.66 -9.31
CA GLN A 318 -9.05 12.36 -9.92
C GLN A 318 -7.82 11.80 -10.65
N LYS A 319 -6.97 12.65 -11.23
CA LYS A 319 -5.66 12.24 -11.78
C LYS A 319 -4.77 11.64 -10.68
N ARG A 320 -4.66 12.30 -9.52
CA ARG A 320 -3.87 11.80 -8.38
C ARG A 320 -4.44 10.51 -7.82
N ILE A 321 -5.76 10.41 -7.70
CA ILE A 321 -6.46 9.18 -7.27
C ILE A 321 -6.19 8.05 -8.27
N SER A 322 -6.36 8.30 -9.57
CA SER A 322 -6.13 7.30 -10.61
C SER A 322 -4.69 6.79 -10.60
N HIS A 323 -3.72 7.69 -10.44
CA HIS A 323 -2.30 7.32 -10.29
C HIS A 323 -2.10 6.42 -9.08
N GLY A 324 -2.55 6.84 -7.89
CA GLY A 324 -2.42 6.03 -6.67
C GLY A 324 -3.08 4.65 -6.78
N LEU A 325 -4.29 4.57 -7.34
CA LEU A 325 -4.98 3.30 -7.54
C LEU A 325 -4.27 2.40 -8.54
N ASN A 326 -3.78 2.94 -9.66
CA ASN A 326 -3.06 2.16 -10.67
C ASN A 326 -1.82 1.48 -10.09
N VAL A 327 -1.10 2.15 -9.21
CA VAL A 327 0.08 1.55 -8.58
C VAL A 327 -0.30 0.43 -7.61
N LEU A 328 -1.42 0.56 -6.91
CA LEU A 328 -1.90 -0.47 -5.97
C LEU A 328 -2.47 -1.71 -6.67
N GLN A 329 -2.94 -1.59 -7.92
CA GLN A 329 -3.57 -2.68 -8.67
C GLN A 329 -2.69 -3.94 -8.73
N TYR A 330 -1.39 -3.77 -8.94
CA TYR A 330 -0.45 -4.89 -8.97
C TYR A 330 -0.53 -5.78 -7.72
N TYR A 331 -0.73 -5.16 -6.55
CA TYR A 331 -0.81 -5.86 -5.27
C TYR A 331 -2.22 -6.36 -4.96
N THR A 332 -3.26 -5.68 -5.43
CA THR A 332 -4.67 -6.03 -5.15
C THR A 332 -5.27 -7.02 -6.15
N THR A 333 -4.56 -7.37 -7.22
CA THR A 333 -4.99 -8.35 -8.23
C THR A 333 -4.09 -9.58 -8.29
N LYS A 334 -3.30 -9.83 -7.25
CA LYS A 334 -2.46 -11.01 -7.07
C LYS A 334 -2.66 -11.59 -5.68
N GLU A 335 -2.47 -12.90 -5.56
CA GLU A 335 -2.38 -13.55 -4.27
C GLU A 335 -0.91 -13.60 -3.83
N TRP A 336 -0.67 -13.42 -2.53
CA TRP A 336 0.67 -13.35 -1.95
C TRP A 336 0.84 -14.45 -0.91
N HIS A 337 1.92 -15.23 -1.02
CA HIS A 337 2.22 -16.30 -0.09
C HIS A 337 3.53 -16.04 0.64
N PHE A 338 3.42 -15.77 1.94
CA PHE A 338 4.57 -15.50 2.81
C PHE A 338 4.78 -16.66 3.79
N ARG A 339 6.01 -17.17 3.86
CA ARG A 339 6.47 -18.00 5.00
C ARG A 339 7.03 -17.07 6.06
N ASN A 340 6.61 -17.26 7.32
CA ASN A 340 6.91 -16.37 8.45
C ASN A 340 7.22 -17.16 9.73
N ASN A 341 7.96 -18.26 9.60
CA ASN A 341 8.28 -19.16 10.70
C ASN A 341 9.26 -18.51 11.70
N ASN A 342 10.30 -17.83 11.24
CA ASN A 342 11.26 -17.11 12.08
C ASN A 342 10.55 -15.98 12.83
N TYR A 343 9.68 -15.23 12.14
CA TYR A 343 8.83 -14.23 12.78
C TYR A 343 7.94 -14.83 13.89
N LYS A 344 7.22 -15.92 13.59
CA LYS A 344 6.36 -16.60 14.57
C LYS A 344 7.14 -17.19 15.76
N ALA A 345 8.40 -17.57 15.56
CA ALA A 345 9.23 -18.14 16.61
C ALA A 345 9.73 -17.09 17.64
N LEU A 346 9.70 -15.78 17.31
CA LEU A 346 10.16 -14.71 18.19
C LEU A 346 9.50 -14.76 19.58
N ARG A 347 8.19 -14.99 19.63
CA ARG A 347 7.42 -15.06 20.89
C ARG A 347 7.90 -16.16 21.86
N THR A 348 8.53 -17.20 21.33
CA THR A 348 9.08 -18.31 22.13
C THR A 348 10.57 -18.16 22.44
N ARG A 349 11.20 -17.11 21.90
CA ARG A 349 12.63 -16.83 22.08
C ARG A 349 12.90 -15.81 23.18
N VAL A 350 11.84 -15.23 23.76
CA VAL A 350 11.90 -14.26 24.85
C VAL A 350 11.09 -14.74 26.05
N SER A 351 11.23 -14.06 27.19
CA SER A 351 10.43 -14.37 28.39
C SER A 351 8.93 -14.13 28.12
N PRO A 352 8.03 -14.78 28.88
CA PRO A 352 6.60 -14.48 28.81
C PRO A 352 6.30 -12.99 29.02
N GLU A 353 7.02 -12.34 29.93
CA GLU A 353 6.88 -10.92 30.24
C GLU A 353 7.30 -10.03 29.05
N ASP A 354 8.45 -10.30 28.43
CA ASP A 354 8.91 -9.55 27.26
C ASP A 354 8.01 -9.80 26.04
N ASN A 355 7.44 -11.00 25.91
CA ASN A 355 6.48 -11.30 24.85
C ASN A 355 5.13 -10.57 25.03
N GLU A 356 4.73 -10.30 26.28
CA GLU A 356 3.54 -9.52 26.57
C GLU A 356 3.78 -8.02 26.28
N GLU A 357 4.92 -7.49 26.72
CA GLU A 357 5.31 -6.09 26.49
C GLU A 357 5.55 -5.81 25.00
N PHE A 358 6.40 -6.61 24.35
CA PHE A 358 6.75 -6.48 22.94
C PHE A 358 5.95 -7.46 22.06
N TYR A 359 4.62 -7.43 22.20
CA TYR A 359 3.73 -8.34 21.50
C TYR A 359 3.94 -8.34 19.99
N THR A 360 4.02 -9.54 19.41
CA THR A 360 4.06 -9.78 17.96
C THR A 360 2.90 -10.66 17.46
N ASP A 361 2.25 -11.38 18.36
CA ASP A 361 1.13 -12.27 18.03
C ASP A 361 -0.18 -11.49 17.92
N ALA A 362 -0.60 -11.28 16.67
CA ALA A 362 -1.87 -10.62 16.36
C ALA A 362 -3.06 -11.60 16.23
N SER A 363 -2.93 -12.88 16.61
CA SER A 363 -4.04 -13.86 16.53
C SER A 363 -5.28 -13.46 17.32
N THR A 364 -5.13 -12.64 18.36
CA THR A 364 -6.23 -12.11 19.18
C THR A 364 -6.81 -10.79 18.66
N LEU A 365 -6.27 -10.24 17.57
CA LEU A 365 -6.78 -9.02 16.96
C LEU A 365 -8.19 -9.27 16.41
N ASN A 366 -9.16 -8.48 16.84
CA ASN A 366 -10.50 -8.48 16.29
C ASN A 366 -10.56 -7.56 15.04
N PRO A 367 -10.80 -8.08 13.83
CA PRO A 367 -10.81 -7.26 12.63
C PRO A 367 -11.87 -6.16 12.61
N ASP A 368 -13.05 -6.39 13.19
CA ASP A 368 -14.14 -5.42 13.22
C ASP A 368 -13.76 -4.23 14.10
N GLU A 369 -13.25 -4.48 15.30
CA GLU A 369 -12.78 -3.43 16.21
C GLU A 369 -11.54 -2.70 15.66
N TYR A 370 -10.62 -3.44 15.03
CA TYR A 370 -9.45 -2.85 14.41
C TYR A 370 -9.82 -1.88 13.28
N LEU A 371 -10.72 -2.27 12.37
CA LEU A 371 -11.18 -1.40 11.29
C LEU A 371 -11.98 -0.19 11.82
N LYS A 372 -12.75 -0.35 12.91
CA LYS A 372 -13.40 0.78 13.60
C LYS A 372 -12.37 1.81 14.06
N ASN A 373 -11.36 1.36 14.80
CA ASN A 373 -10.31 2.22 15.33
C ASN A 373 -9.48 2.85 14.20
N TYR A 374 -9.24 2.11 13.12
CA TYR A 374 -8.58 2.64 11.93
C TYR A 374 -9.40 3.79 11.30
N VAL A 375 -10.71 3.61 11.07
CA VAL A 375 -11.57 4.69 10.54
C VAL A 375 -11.59 5.91 11.48
N LEU A 376 -11.71 5.71 12.79
CA LEU A 376 -11.62 6.81 13.76
C LEU A 376 -10.26 7.51 13.72
N GLY A 377 -9.19 6.72 13.58
CA GLY A 377 -7.82 7.17 13.44
C GLY A 377 -7.60 8.05 12.23
N THR A 378 -8.03 7.62 11.05
CA THR A 378 -7.93 8.41 9.80
C THR A 378 -8.66 9.75 9.89
N ARG A 379 -9.79 9.82 10.62
CA ARG A 379 -10.48 11.09 10.89
C ARG A 379 -9.65 12.01 11.76
N LYS A 380 -9.16 11.49 12.88
CA LYS A 380 -8.47 12.28 13.91
C LYS A 380 -7.08 12.71 13.46
N PHE A 381 -6.29 11.78 12.96
CA PHE A 381 -4.85 11.99 12.73
C PHE A 381 -4.53 12.44 11.31
N CYS A 382 -5.25 11.96 10.29
CA CYS A 382 -4.99 12.35 8.90
C CYS A 382 -5.90 13.50 8.43
N CYS A 383 -7.16 13.50 8.84
CA CYS A 383 -8.12 14.55 8.45
C CYS A 383 -8.26 15.67 9.48
N HIS A 384 -7.59 15.55 10.63
CA HIS A 384 -7.61 16.52 11.73
C HIS A 384 -9.03 16.92 12.17
N GLU A 385 -9.98 15.98 12.13
CA GLU A 385 -11.35 16.24 12.57
C GLU A 385 -11.47 16.08 14.10
N ASP A 386 -12.01 17.13 14.75
CA ASP A 386 -12.43 17.05 16.15
C ASP A 386 -13.54 15.99 16.33
N PRO A 387 -13.42 15.05 17.30
CA PRO A 387 -14.50 14.11 17.64
C PRO A 387 -15.87 14.77 17.85
N ALA A 388 -15.92 16.01 18.36
CA ALA A 388 -17.15 16.77 18.56
C ALA A 388 -17.90 17.09 17.24
N ASN A 389 -17.22 17.00 16.08
CA ASN A 389 -17.85 17.23 14.78
C ASN A 389 -18.66 16.04 14.27
N LEU A 390 -18.60 14.87 14.92
CA LEU A 390 -19.27 13.66 14.46
C LEU A 390 -20.80 13.83 14.23
N PRO A 391 -21.59 14.51 15.08
CA PRO A 391 -23.00 14.75 14.83
C PRO A 391 -23.25 15.56 13.56
N ARG A 392 -22.44 16.60 13.30
CA ARG A 392 -22.49 17.38 12.06
C ARG A 392 -22.15 16.51 10.86
N ALA A 393 -21.10 15.70 10.97
CA ALA A 393 -20.67 14.81 9.90
C ALA A 393 -21.77 13.80 9.52
N ARG A 394 -22.47 13.21 10.51
CA ARG A 394 -23.62 12.34 10.30
C ARG A 394 -24.83 13.05 9.66
N LYS A 395 -25.08 14.31 9.99
CA LYS A 395 -26.13 15.12 9.32
C LYS A 395 -25.80 15.33 7.84
N LEU A 396 -24.57 15.75 7.53
CA LEU A 396 -24.11 15.94 6.15
C LEU A 396 -24.08 14.61 5.37
N HIS A 397 -23.70 13.51 6.01
CA HIS A 397 -23.74 12.17 5.43
C HIS A 397 -25.14 11.74 5.00
N ARG A 398 -26.15 12.01 5.85
CA ARG A 398 -27.57 11.76 5.50
C ARG A 398 -28.03 12.61 4.31
N ILE A 399 -27.65 13.88 4.26
CA ILE A 399 -27.97 14.76 3.11
C ILE A 399 -27.34 14.18 1.83
N ARG A 400 -26.06 13.79 1.88
CA ARG A 400 -25.36 13.18 0.75
C ARG A 400 -25.99 11.85 0.34
N TYR A 401 -26.45 11.03 1.29
CA TYR A 401 -27.17 9.79 0.99
C TYR A 401 -28.41 10.06 0.13
N PHE A 402 -29.27 10.98 0.55
CA PHE A 402 -30.47 11.33 -0.23
C PHE A 402 -30.11 11.95 -1.57
N ALA A 403 -29.09 12.82 -1.62
CA ALA A 403 -28.59 13.38 -2.88
C ALA A 403 -28.10 12.29 -3.85
N ASP A 404 -27.35 11.29 -3.37
CA ASP A 404 -26.89 10.14 -4.16
C ASP A 404 -28.07 9.28 -4.66
N ARG A 405 -29.08 9.03 -3.82
CA ARG A 405 -30.28 8.29 -4.22
C ARG A 405 -31.09 9.03 -5.28
N ILE A 406 -31.33 10.33 -5.08
CA ILE A 406 -32.06 11.17 -6.04
C ILE A 406 -31.29 11.24 -7.36
N PHE A 407 -29.97 11.47 -7.32
CA PHE A 407 -29.14 11.50 -8.51
C PHE A 407 -29.22 10.19 -9.30
N LYS A 408 -29.10 9.05 -8.62
CA LYS A 408 -29.23 7.72 -9.27
C LYS A 408 -30.60 7.50 -9.88
N LEU A 409 -31.66 7.91 -9.19
CA LEU A 409 -33.02 7.83 -9.70
C LEU A 409 -33.20 8.69 -10.96
N LEU A 410 -32.77 9.95 -10.92
CA LEU A 410 -32.82 10.87 -12.06
C LEU A 410 -31.99 10.35 -13.24
N PHE A 411 -30.82 9.76 -12.97
CA PHE A 411 -29.99 9.14 -14.00
C PHE A 411 -30.69 7.95 -14.67
N ILE A 412 -31.31 7.06 -13.88
CA ILE A 412 -32.09 5.93 -14.43
C ILE A 412 -33.27 6.45 -15.27
N LEU A 413 -34.01 7.44 -14.75
CA LEU A 413 -35.11 8.06 -15.50
C LEU A 413 -34.64 8.70 -16.81
N LEU A 414 -33.48 9.37 -16.80
CA LEU A 414 -32.87 9.94 -18.00
C LEU A 414 -32.51 8.85 -19.03
N VAL A 415 -31.93 7.74 -18.59
CA VAL A 415 -31.60 6.60 -19.46
C VAL A 415 -32.88 6.01 -20.07
N LEU A 416 -33.90 5.74 -19.25
CA LEU A 416 -35.18 5.20 -19.70
C LEU A 416 -35.88 6.14 -20.69
N TRP A 417 -35.91 7.44 -20.39
CA TRP A 417 -36.46 8.45 -21.29
C TRP A 417 -35.69 8.51 -22.61
N THR A 418 -34.35 8.46 -22.57
CA THR A 418 -33.52 8.47 -23.79
C THR A 418 -33.78 7.24 -24.66
N LEU A 419 -33.89 6.06 -24.06
CA LEU A 419 -34.24 4.82 -24.75
C LEU A 419 -35.64 4.89 -25.36
N TYR A 420 -36.62 5.42 -24.63
CA TYR A 420 -37.99 5.59 -25.12
C TYR A 420 -38.07 6.57 -26.29
N SER A 421 -37.46 7.76 -26.15
CA SER A 421 -37.47 8.82 -27.17
C SER A 421 -36.72 8.42 -28.45
N ASN A 422 -35.73 7.53 -28.35
CA ASN A 422 -34.97 7.02 -29.50
C ASN A 422 -35.34 5.57 -29.87
N SER A 423 -36.46 5.06 -29.37
CA SER A 423 -36.88 3.66 -29.55
C SER A 423 -36.89 3.22 -31.01
N ASN A 424 -37.38 4.07 -31.92
CA ASN A 424 -37.38 3.78 -33.36
C ASN A 424 -35.98 3.52 -33.91
N VAL A 425 -34.98 4.32 -33.51
CA VAL A 425 -33.57 4.16 -33.94
C VAL A 425 -32.96 2.87 -33.38
N PHE A 426 -33.28 2.55 -32.12
CA PHE A 426 -32.83 1.30 -31.51
C PHE A 426 -33.45 0.08 -32.18
N THR A 427 -34.76 0.09 -32.45
CA THR A 427 -35.44 -1.01 -33.15
C THR A 427 -34.84 -1.22 -34.54
N SER A 428 -34.65 -0.15 -35.32
CA SER A 428 -34.01 -0.25 -36.63
C SER A 428 -32.57 -0.76 -36.58
N SER A 429 -31.80 -0.40 -35.55
CA SER A 429 -30.43 -0.88 -35.36
C SER A 429 -30.39 -2.37 -35.00
N VAL A 430 -31.33 -2.84 -34.18
CA VAL A 430 -31.48 -4.26 -33.83
C VAL A 430 -31.90 -5.08 -35.05
N GLU A 431 -32.83 -4.59 -35.86
CA GLU A 431 -33.22 -5.22 -37.13
C GLU A 431 -32.04 -5.32 -38.10
N LEU A 432 -31.23 -4.28 -38.21
CA LEU A 432 -30.00 -4.27 -39.02
C LEU A 432 -28.97 -5.31 -38.55
N LEU A 433 -28.78 -5.43 -37.23
CA LEU A 433 -27.90 -6.43 -36.62
C LEU A 433 -28.41 -7.85 -36.83
N ASP A 434 -29.71 -8.09 -36.63
CA ASP A 434 -30.35 -9.40 -36.85
C ASP A 434 -30.23 -9.82 -38.32
N ASN A 435 -30.51 -8.91 -39.26
CA ASN A 435 -30.32 -9.15 -40.68
C ASN A 435 -28.85 -9.43 -41.04
N SER A 436 -27.91 -8.70 -40.44
CA SER A 436 -26.48 -8.92 -40.66
C SER A 436 -26.02 -10.28 -40.11
N LEU A 437 -26.48 -10.69 -38.93
CA LEU A 437 -26.18 -11.99 -38.33
C LEU A 437 -26.77 -13.14 -39.16
N LYS A 438 -28.00 -13.01 -39.65
CA LYS A 438 -28.64 -13.98 -40.55
C LYS A 438 -27.93 -14.11 -41.91
N SER A 439 -27.23 -13.07 -42.35
CA SER A 439 -26.44 -13.09 -43.59
C SER A 439 -25.07 -13.76 -43.45
N LEU A 440 -24.63 -14.11 -42.23
CA LEU A 440 -23.36 -14.79 -42.02
C LEU A 440 -23.45 -16.27 -42.45
N PRO A 441 -22.49 -16.77 -43.26
CA PRO A 441 -22.56 -18.10 -43.89
C PRO A 441 -22.50 -19.30 -42.93
N LEU A 442 -22.27 -19.08 -41.63
CA LEU A 442 -22.21 -20.13 -40.60
C LEU A 442 -23.59 -20.59 -40.09
N MET A 443 -24.68 -19.83 -40.32
CA MET A 443 -26.04 -20.27 -39.94
C MET A 443 -26.79 -21.03 -41.06
N ASN A 444 -26.34 -20.94 -42.32
CA ASN A 444 -27.01 -21.62 -43.44
C ASN A 444 -26.59 -23.08 -43.65
N GLN A 445 -25.58 -23.59 -42.93
CA GLN A 445 -25.17 -25.00 -43.00
C GLN A 445 -25.89 -25.91 -41.99
N ALA A 446 -26.62 -25.37 -41.01
CA ALA A 446 -27.36 -26.19 -40.03
C ALA A 446 -28.74 -26.66 -40.53
N ASN A 447 -29.24 -26.12 -41.64
CA ASN A 447 -30.57 -26.45 -42.19
C ASN A 447 -30.52 -27.31 -43.46
N ALA A 448 -29.34 -27.87 -43.82
CA ALA A 448 -29.14 -28.66 -45.02
C ALA A 448 -28.48 -30.01 -44.72
N GLU A 449 -29.02 -30.77 -43.78
CA GLU A 449 -28.87 -32.23 -43.76
C GLU A 449 -30.28 -32.85 -43.81
N GLU A 450 -30.74 -33.10 -45.04
CA GLU A 450 -31.87 -34.00 -45.31
C GLU A 450 -31.52 -35.41 -44.81
N ILE A 451 -32.31 -35.92 -43.88
CA ILE A 451 -32.30 -37.31 -43.44
C ILE A 451 -32.83 -38.19 -44.60
N PRO A 452 -32.08 -39.17 -45.13
CA PRO A 452 -32.63 -40.10 -46.10
C PRO A 452 -33.53 -41.12 -45.39
N ASN A 453 -34.77 -41.24 -45.87
CA ASN A 453 -35.71 -42.31 -45.56
C ASN A 453 -35.06 -43.70 -45.71
N ILE A 454 -35.08 -44.49 -44.63
CA ILE A 454 -34.94 -45.96 -44.70
C ILE A 454 -36.34 -46.53 -44.44
N ALA A 455 -36.87 -47.25 -45.44
CA ALA A 455 -38.06 -48.08 -45.34
C ALA A 455 -37.67 -49.55 -45.55
N LEU A 456 -38.31 -50.41 -44.74
CA LEU A 456 -38.20 -51.87 -44.55
C LEU A 456 -37.12 -52.36 -43.59
#